data_AF-A0A090I853-F1
#
_entry.id   AF-A0A090I853-F1
#
_cell.length_a   1.000
_cell.length_b   1.000
_cell.length_c   1.000
_cell.angle_alpha   90.00
_cell.angle_beta   90.00
_cell.angle_gamma   90.00
#
_symmetry.space_group_name_H-M   'P 1'
#
loop_
_entity.id
_entity.type
_entity.pdbx_description
1 polymer ?
#
loop_
_entity_poly.entity_id
_entity_poly.type
_entity_poly.pdbx_seq_one_letter_code
_entity_poly.pdbx_strand_id
1 'polypeptide(L)' 'MGYSAIRFQMSDEVKRLSNNDIDKLVISYHVKDLKRYLKGGETEEGAKCSCNILRQLGMTPFQIAKAAKCKLINLPFV' A
#
# COMPACT_ATOMS: atom_id res chain seq x y z
N MET A 1 -33.20 -29.38 26.56
CA MET A 1 -32.63 -28.55 25.48
C MET A 1 -32.00 -27.31 26.11
N GLY A 2 -30.68 -27.18 26.01
CA GLY A 2 -29.93 -26.04 26.57
C GLY A 2 -29.72 -24.93 25.55
N TYR A 3 -29.45 -23.74 26.07
CA TYR A 3 -28.83 -22.66 25.30
C TYR A 3 -27.74 -22.03 26.17
N SER A 4 -26.52 -22.56 26.08
CA SER A 4 -25.35 -21.84 26.55
C SER A 4 -25.06 -20.73 25.55
N ALA A 5 -25.28 -19.47 25.95
CA ALA A 5 -24.90 -18.32 25.15
C ALA A 5 -23.39 -18.34 24.92
N ILE A 6 -22.97 -18.61 23.69
CA ILE A 6 -21.57 -18.52 23.26
C ILE A 6 -21.20 -17.04 23.34
N ARG A 7 -20.52 -16.64 24.41
CA ARG A 7 -19.81 -15.36 24.45
C ARG A 7 -18.61 -15.52 23.52
N PHE A 8 -18.70 -14.95 22.33
CA PHE A 8 -17.52 -14.71 21.50
C PHE A 8 -16.61 -13.76 22.30
N GLN A 9 -15.64 -14.32 23.03
CA GLN A 9 -14.44 -13.58 23.38
C GLN A 9 -13.80 -13.23 22.04
N MET A 10 -13.97 -11.97 21.63
CA MET A 10 -13.20 -11.39 20.55
C MET A 10 -11.74 -11.62 20.94
N SER A 11 -11.05 -12.56 20.30
CA SER A 11 -9.64 -12.77 20.54
C SER A 11 -8.96 -11.41 20.39
N ASP A 12 -8.26 -10.95 21.42
CA ASP A 12 -7.41 -9.74 21.44
C ASP A 12 -6.26 -9.79 20.39
N GLU A 13 -6.35 -10.71 19.44
CA GLU A 13 -5.45 -10.92 18.32
C GLU A 13 -5.81 -10.07 17.10
N VAL A 14 -6.65 -9.03 17.24
CA VAL A 14 -6.57 -7.90 16.32
C VAL A 14 -5.26 -7.20 16.65
N LYS A 15 -4.17 -7.78 16.14
CA LYS A 15 -2.80 -7.28 16.22
C LYS A 15 -2.89 -5.79 15.90
N ARG A 16 -2.81 -4.94 16.93
CA ARG A 16 -2.82 -3.49 16.76
C ARG A 16 -1.61 -3.21 15.90
N LEU A 17 -1.83 -3.03 14.60
CA LEU A 17 -0.77 -2.73 13.65
C LEU A 17 -0.11 -1.48 14.20
N SER A 18 1.17 -1.59 14.53
CA SER A 18 1.94 -0.42 14.90
C SER A 18 1.86 0.56 13.72
N ASN A 19 1.93 1.87 13.96
CA ASN A 19 1.87 2.86 12.88
C ASN A 19 2.86 2.53 11.74
N ASN A 20 4.01 1.94 12.08
CA ASN A 20 4.99 1.43 11.12
C ASN A 20 4.50 0.29 10.20
N ASP A 21 3.63 -0.59 10.69
CA ASP A 21 3.08 -1.70 9.90
C ASP A 21 1.97 -1.22 8.96
N ILE A 22 1.23 -0.19 9.37
CA ILE A 22 0.25 0.49 8.52
C ILE A 22 0.98 1.17 7.37
N ASP A 23 2.04 1.93 7.65
CA ASP A 23 2.84 2.60 6.63
C ASP A 23 3.44 1.60 5.62
N LYS A 24 3.96 0.47 6.10
CA LYS A 24 4.45 -0.61 5.21
C LYS A 24 3.35 -1.17 4.32
N LEU A 25 2.14 -1.34 4.85
CA LEU A 25 1.01 -1.86 4.09
C LEU A 25 0.59 -0.87 2.99
N VAL A 26 0.51 0.42 3.34
CA VAL A 26 0.19 1.52 2.41
C VAL A 26 1.27 1.62 1.31
N ILE A 27 2.55 1.54 1.69
CA ILE A 27 3.66 1.51 0.73
C ILE A 27 3.53 0.31 -0.22
N SER A 28 3.26 -0.88 0.32
CA SER A 28 3.11 -2.10 -0.48
C SER A 28 1.96 -2.00 -1.49
N TYR A 29 0.83 -1.42 -1.06
CA TYR A 29 -0.34 -1.19 -1.88
C TYR A 29 -0.02 -0.27 -3.06
N HIS A 30 0.52 0.93 -2.79
CA HIS A 30 0.82 1.89 -3.86
C HIS A 30 1.96 1.44 -4.78
N VAL A 31 2.92 0.65 -4.28
CA VAL A 31 3.94 0.02 -5.14
C VAL A 31 3.32 -1.02 -6.08
N LYS A 32 2.26 -1.72 -5.64
CA LYS A 32 1.55 -2.69 -6.49
C LYS A 32 0.76 -1.99 -7.59
N ASP A 33 0.11 -0.88 -7.27
CA ASP A 33 -0.60 -0.02 -8.22
C ASP A 33 0.35 0.52 -9.30
N LEU A 34 1.52 1.03 -8.90
CA LEU A 34 2.56 1.47 -9.85
C LEU A 34 3.05 0.32 -10.75
N LYS A 35 3.19 -0.89 -10.21
CA LYS A 35 3.53 -2.07 -11.02
C LYS A 35 2.41 -2.45 -11.99
N ARG A 36 1.14 -2.22 -11.63
CA ARG A 36 0.00 -2.42 -12.53
C ARG A 36 -0.02 -1.36 -13.63
N TYR A 37 0.24 -0.10 -13.30
CA TYR A 37 0.37 0.98 -14.28
C TYR A 37 1.45 0.66 -15.32
N LEU A 38 2.63 0.21 -14.89
CA LEU A 38 3.72 -0.21 -15.80
C LEU A 38 3.36 -1.39 -16.70
N LYS A 39 2.35 -2.19 -16.33
CA LYS A 39 1.80 -3.29 -17.12
C LYS A 39 0.61 -2.85 -18.00
N GLY A 40 0.25 -1.56 -18.00
CA GLY A 40 -0.89 -1.02 -18.73
C GLY A 40 -2.25 -1.34 -18.09
N GLY A 41 -2.28 -1.76 -16.83
CA GLY A 41 -3.49 -2.17 -16.11
C GLY A 41 -4.10 -1.08 -15.22
N GLU A 42 -3.49 0.09 -15.13
CA GLU A 42 -3.98 1.25 -14.38
C GLU A 42 -3.87 2.52 -15.19
N THR A 43 -4.64 3.54 -14.80
CA THR A 43 -4.60 4.86 -15.43
C THR A 43 -3.46 5.70 -14.88
N GLU A 44 -3.04 6.71 -15.65
CA GLU A 44 -1.98 7.63 -15.28
C GLU A 44 -2.31 8.43 -14.02
N GLU A 45 -3.57 8.79 -13.84
CA GLU A 45 -4.06 9.52 -12.66
C GLU A 45 -3.95 8.68 -11.40
N GLY A 46 -4.26 7.39 -11.48
CA GLY A 46 -4.11 6.44 -10.37
C GLY A 46 -2.65 6.28 -9.95
N ALA A 47 -1.75 6.12 -10.92
CA ALA A 47 -0.32 6.03 -10.68
C ALA A 47 0.27 7.33 -10.09
N LYS A 48 -0.20 8.49 -10.55
CA LYS A 48 0.19 9.80 -10.02
C LYS A 48 -0.29 9.99 -8.57
N CYS A 49 -1.52 9.58 -8.26
CA CYS A 49 -2.06 9.60 -6.91
C CYS A 49 -1.22 8.72 -5.96
N SER A 50 -0.97 7.47 -6.38
CA SER A 50 -0.15 6.51 -5.63
C SER A 50 1.25 7.06 -5.33
N CYS A 51 1.88 7.75 -6.28
CA CYS A 51 3.19 8.35 -6.04
C CYS A 51 3.18 9.60 -5.18
N ASN A 52 2.13 10.41 -5.23
CA ASN A 52 1.98 11.51 -4.29
C ASN A 52 1.86 11.00 -2.84
N ILE A 53 1.13 9.91 -2.62
CA ILE A 53 0.99 9.29 -1.30
C ILE A 53 2.33 8.74 -0.82
N LEU A 54 3.08 8.04 -1.67
CA LEU A 54 4.43 7.55 -1.32
C LEU A 54 5.40 8.70 -0.99
N ARG A 55 5.30 9.84 -1.67
CA ARG A 55 6.10 11.03 -1.34
C ARG A 55 5.68 11.68 -0.02
N GLN A 56 4.38 11.71 0.29
CA GLN A 56 3.89 12.20 1.59
C GLN A 56 4.36 11.32 2.75
N LEU A 57 4.55 10.02 2.51
CA LEU A 57 5.18 9.08 3.45
C LEU A 57 6.72 9.22 3.53
N GLY A 58 7.31 10.20 2.83
CA GLY A 58 8.73 10.50 2.88
C GLY A 58 9.61 9.68 1.92
N MET A 59 9.02 8.91 1.00
CA MET A 59 9.81 8.18 0.00
C MET A 59 10.31 9.12 -1.10
N THR A 60 11.58 8.95 -1.47
CA THR A 60 12.15 9.67 -2.61
C THR A 60 11.73 9.03 -3.94
N PRO A 61 11.68 9.79 -5.06
CA PRO A 61 11.37 9.23 -6.37
C PRO A 61 12.26 8.03 -6.76
N PHE A 62 13.52 8.04 -6.32
CA PHE A 62 14.45 6.94 -6.52
C PHE A 62 14.07 5.68 -5.74
N GLN A 63 13.65 5.83 -4.47
CA GLN A 63 13.17 4.72 -3.66
C GLN A 63 11.88 4.12 -4.23
N ILE A 64 10.98 4.98 -4.73
CA ILE A 64 9.75 4.55 -5.41
C ILE A 64 10.08 3.76 -6.68
N ALA A 65 10.96 4.28 -7.53
CA ALA A 65 11.43 3.59 -8.75
C ALA A 65 12.04 2.22 -8.43
N LYS A 66 12.88 2.16 -7.38
CA LYS A 66 13.52 0.92 -6.91
C LYS A 66 12.49 -0.10 -6.41
N ALA A 67 11.48 0.34 -5.66
CA ALA A 67 10.40 -0.52 -5.15
C ALA A 67 9.48 -1.03 -6.28
N ALA A 68 9.18 -0.17 -7.24
CA ALA A 68 8.41 -0.49 -8.45
C ALA A 68 9.20 -1.33 -9.47
N LYS A 69 10.53 -1.42 -9.33
CA LYS A 69 11.46 -2.04 -10.29
C LYS A 69 11.35 -1.42 -11.69
N CYS A 70 11.28 -0.10 -11.76
CA CYS A 70 11.15 0.64 -13.01
C CYS A 70 12.24 1.70 -13.17
N LYS A 71 12.44 2.16 -14.42
CA LYS A 71 13.25 3.35 -14.68
C LYS A 71 12.51 4.58 -14.16
N LEU A 72 13.25 5.58 -13.67
CA LEU A 72 12.65 6.83 -13.20
C LEU A 72 11.80 7.51 -14.29
N ILE A 73 12.23 7.44 -15.55
CA ILE A 73 11.55 8.04 -16.71
C ILE A 73 10.14 7.45 -16.94
N ASN A 74 9.89 6.23 -16.46
CA ASN A 74 8.59 5.57 -16.63
C ASN A 74 7.60 5.92 -15.50
N LEU A 75 8.01 6.78 -14.56
CA LEU A 75 7.14 7.25 -13.51
C LEU A 75 6.39 8.51 -14.00
N PRO A 76 5.07 8.61 -13.78
CA PRO A 76 4.20 9.67 -14.32
C PRO A 76 4.41 11.08 -13.69
N PHE A 77 5.61 11.36 -13.18
CA PHE A 77 5.95 12.58 -12.44
C PHE A 77 7.42 12.99 -12.56
N VAL A 78 8.18 12.36 -13.46
CA VAL A 78 9.46 12.91 -13.96
C VAL A 78 9.17 13.89 -15.10
#